data_AF-A0A932P1C4-F1
#
_entry.id   AF-A0A932P1C4-F1
#
_cell.length_a   1.000
_cell.length_b   1.000
_cell.length_c   1.000
_cell.angle_alpha   90.00
_cell.angle_beta   90.00
_cell.angle_gamma   90.00
#
_symmetry.space_group_name_H-M   'P 1'
#
loop_
_entity.id
_entity.type
_entity.pdbx_description
1 polymer ?
#
loop_
_entity_poly.entity_id
_entity_poly.type
_entity_poly.pdbx_seq_one_letter_code
_entity_poly.pdbx_strand_id
1 'polypeptide(L)'
;MTVWFFVSLLLGSVVFCAGLWIIHHTWHPSHEVSRKIVHIAHAVVIVGLSIITNYHTIIILEVLFFVIILIARYWQLFPWMRQVGRLSAGEYLYPLSIITLAILAPANWIFITAILNLGLADGLAAVIGTTYGKGNSYHVFSHTKSLVGTGVFFVTVFLITCWAMAYGAPTATHISWVVLIYLPILTTVVENISLWGTDNITVPLVTYVVLIML
;
A
#
# COMPACT_ATOMS: atom_id res chain seq x y z
N MET A 1 -26.50 1.90 -0.04
CA MET A 1 -25.73 1.05 0.91
C MET A 1 -26.61 0.78 2.12
N THR A 2 -26.60 -0.43 2.68
CA THR A 2 -27.48 -0.82 3.81
C THR A 2 -26.82 -0.51 5.16
N VAL A 3 -27.61 -0.41 6.23
CA VAL A 3 -27.10 -0.25 7.61
C VAL A 3 -26.11 -1.36 7.98
N TRP A 4 -26.38 -2.58 7.53
CA TRP A 4 -25.52 -3.74 7.77
C TRP A 4 -24.10 -3.60 7.21
N PHE A 5 -23.94 -2.89 6.08
CA PHE A 5 -22.62 -2.61 5.52
C PHE A 5 -21.75 -1.80 6.50
N PHE A 6 -22.31 -0.73 7.08
CA PHE A 6 -21.60 0.11 8.04
C PHE A 6 -21.31 -0.61 9.35
N VAL A 7 -22.24 -1.46 9.81
CA VAL A 7 -22.05 -2.31 10.99
C VAL A 7 -20.89 -3.29 10.79
N SER A 8 -20.82 -3.95 9.63
CA SER A 8 -19.71 -4.85 9.29
C SER A 8 -18.37 -4.10 9.21
N LEU A 9 -18.34 -2.89 8.63
CA LEU A 9 -17.14 -2.07 8.57
C LEU A 9 -16.63 -1.71 9.97
N LEU A 10 -17.54 -1.27 10.86
CA LEU A 10 -17.21 -0.93 12.23
C LEU A 10 -16.64 -2.14 12.98
N LEU A 11 -17.31 -3.29 12.92
CA LEU A 11 -16.84 -4.52 13.57
C LEU A 11 -15.47 -4.95 13.02
N GLY A 12 -15.29 -4.87 11.70
CA GLY A 12 -13.99 -5.14 11.07
C GLY A 12 -12.89 -4.22 11.58
N SER A 13 -13.17 -2.92 11.73
CA SER A 13 -12.21 -1.95 12.27
C SER A 13 -11.81 -2.24 13.73
N VAL A 14 -12.76 -2.68 14.57
CA VAL A 14 -12.51 -3.06 15.96
C VAL A 14 -11.62 -4.32 16.03
N VAL A 15 -11.97 -5.36 15.27
CA VAL A 15 -11.16 -6.59 15.19
C VAL A 15 -9.75 -6.29 14.68
N PHE A 16 -9.64 -5.41 13.68
CA PHE A 16 -8.36 -4.99 13.14
C PHE A 16 -7.50 -4.26 14.18
N CYS A 17 -8.05 -3.25 14.87
CA CYS A 17 -7.36 -2.55 15.96
C CYS A 17 -6.94 -3.51 17.09
N ALA A 18 -7.81 -4.44 17.47
CA ALA A 18 -7.49 -5.47 18.47
C ALA A 18 -6.35 -6.38 18.00
N GLY A 19 -6.37 -6.82 16.74
CA GLY A 19 -5.30 -7.63 16.14
C GLY A 19 -3.96 -6.89 16.14
N LEU A 20 -3.94 -5.61 15.74
CA LEU A 20 -2.74 -4.78 15.80
C LEU A 20 -2.23 -4.61 17.23
N TRP A 21 -3.13 -4.39 18.18
CA TRP A 21 -2.77 -4.28 19.60
C TRP A 21 -2.13 -5.58 20.10
N ILE A 22 -2.71 -6.74 19.79
CA ILE A 22 -2.15 -8.05 20.16
C ILE A 22 -0.77 -8.25 19.53
N ILE A 23 -0.63 -8.02 18.21
CA ILE A 23 0.66 -8.17 17.51
C ILE A 23 1.72 -7.27 18.15
N HIS A 24 1.37 -6.01 18.45
CA HIS A 24 2.31 -5.08 19.06
C HIS A 24 2.78 -5.55 20.45
N HIS A 25 1.87 -6.05 21.27
CA HIS A 25 2.18 -6.48 22.65
C HIS A 25 2.82 -7.87 22.72
N THR A 26 2.72 -8.69 21.68
CA THR A 26 3.28 -10.05 21.66
C THR A 26 4.60 -10.12 20.90
N TRP A 27 4.73 -9.41 19.77
CA TRP A 27 5.88 -9.54 18.87
C TRP A 27 6.85 -8.36 18.93
N HIS A 28 6.47 -7.27 19.62
CA HIS A 28 7.23 -6.03 19.73
C HIS A 28 7.90 -5.59 18.40
N PRO A 29 7.13 -5.54 17.29
CA PRO A 29 7.67 -5.19 15.98
C PRO A 29 8.25 -3.78 15.99
N SER A 30 9.23 -3.54 15.12
CA SER A 30 9.71 -2.18 14.87
C SER A 30 8.56 -1.27 14.42
N HIS A 31 8.71 0.04 14.62
CA HIS A 31 7.74 1.04 14.15
C HIS A 31 7.43 0.91 12.65
N GLU A 32 8.45 0.59 11.83
CA GLU A 32 8.32 0.39 10.39
C GLU A 32 7.42 -0.81 10.07
N VAL A 33 7.69 -1.94 10.72
CA VAL A 33 6.92 -3.18 10.56
C VAL A 33 5.47 -2.96 10.99
N SER A 34 5.24 -2.31 12.13
CA SER A 34 3.89 -1.99 12.62
C SER A 34 3.11 -1.19 11.58
N ARG A 35 3.70 -0.11 11.04
CA ARG A 35 3.05 0.73 10.02
C ARG A 35 2.74 -0.06 8.75
N LYS A 36 3.64 -0.91 8.29
CA LYS A 36 3.50 -1.68 7.05
C LYS A 36 2.47 -2.81 7.18
N ILE A 37 2.30 -3.40 8.36
CA ILE A 37 1.16 -4.29 8.65
C ILE A 37 -0.17 -3.54 8.49
N VAL A 38 -0.26 -2.30 8.99
CA VAL A 38 -1.46 -1.47 8.80
C VAL A 38 -1.72 -1.20 7.32
N HIS A 39 -0.69 -0.87 6.55
CA HIS A 39 -0.81 -0.64 5.12
C HIS A 39 -1.29 -1.88 4.36
N ILE A 40 -0.76 -3.07 4.66
CA ILE A 40 -1.18 -4.33 4.03
C ILE A 40 -2.66 -4.57 4.30
N ALA A 41 -3.07 -4.51 5.57
CA ALA A 41 -4.46 -4.75 5.95
C ALA A 41 -5.40 -3.70 5.36
N HIS A 42 -4.97 -2.44 5.33
CA HIS A 42 -5.77 -1.37 4.73
C HIS A 42 -5.95 -1.59 3.22
N ALA A 43 -4.89 -1.95 2.49
CA ALA A 43 -5.00 -2.29 1.07
C ALA A 43 -5.98 -3.44 0.81
N VAL A 44 -5.98 -4.48 1.64
CA VAL A 44 -6.96 -5.59 1.52
C VAL A 44 -8.39 -5.09 1.70
N VAL A 45 -8.64 -4.20 2.66
CA VAL A 45 -9.96 -3.56 2.86
C VAL A 45 -10.34 -2.73 1.64
N ILE A 46 -9.45 -1.90 1.11
CA ILE A 46 -9.72 -1.04 -0.05
C ILE A 46 -9.99 -1.85 -1.32
N VAL A 47 -9.24 -2.93 -1.56
CA VAL A 47 -9.49 -3.87 -2.66
C VAL A 47 -10.86 -4.54 -2.48
N GLY A 48 -11.20 -5.01 -1.28
CA GLY A 48 -12.52 -5.56 -1.00
C GLY A 48 -13.65 -4.55 -1.26
N LEU A 49 -13.45 -3.30 -0.82
CA LEU A 49 -14.39 -2.21 -1.06
C LEU A 49 -14.56 -1.89 -2.56
N SER A 50 -13.48 -1.89 -3.35
CA SER A 50 -13.58 -1.58 -4.79
C SER A 50 -14.34 -2.65 -5.58
N ILE A 51 -14.56 -3.83 -5.01
CA ILE A 51 -15.36 -4.90 -5.62
C ILE A 51 -16.85 -4.74 -5.27
N ILE A 52 -17.17 -4.28 -4.06
CA ILE A 52 -18.55 -4.28 -3.52
C ILE A 52 -19.21 -2.89 -3.49
N THR A 53 -18.45 -1.82 -3.74
CA THR A 53 -18.96 -0.44 -3.74
C THR A 53 -18.33 0.41 -4.86
N ASN A 54 -18.78 1.66 -4.97
CA ASN A 54 -18.29 2.64 -5.92
C ASN A 54 -17.14 3.51 -5.35
N TYR A 55 -16.42 4.19 -6.24
CA TYR A 55 -15.31 5.07 -5.86
C TYR A 55 -15.73 6.25 -4.99
N HIS A 56 -16.96 6.77 -5.11
CA HIS A 56 -17.45 7.83 -4.22
C HIS A 56 -17.44 7.39 -2.74
N THR A 57 -17.84 6.15 -2.47
CA THR A 57 -17.80 5.60 -1.13
C THR A 57 -16.38 5.47 -0.62
N ILE A 58 -15.47 4.95 -1.45
CA ILE A 58 -14.04 4.83 -1.10
C ILE A 58 -13.45 6.20 -0.78
N ILE A 59 -13.72 7.22 -1.62
CA ILE A 59 -13.25 8.59 -1.39
C ILE A 59 -13.75 9.12 -0.04
N ILE A 60 -15.04 8.96 0.28
CA ILE A 60 -15.60 9.42 1.56
C ILE A 60 -14.91 8.72 2.74
N LEU A 61 -14.74 7.40 2.68
CA LEU A 61 -14.08 6.63 3.73
C LEU A 61 -12.61 7.03 3.90
N GLU A 62 -11.89 7.24 2.80
CA GLU A 62 -10.49 7.66 2.84
C GLU A 62 -10.30 9.10 3.32
N VAL A 63 -11.21 10.02 2.99
CA VAL A 63 -11.21 11.38 3.54
C VAL A 63 -11.42 11.32 5.05
N LEU A 64 -12.36 10.50 5.53
CA LEU A 64 -12.58 10.31 6.96
C LEU A 64 -11.35 9.68 7.63
N PHE A 65 -10.76 8.65 7.01
CA PHE A 65 -9.55 8.01 7.52
C PHE A 65 -8.37 8.98 7.58
N PHE A 66 -8.19 9.82 6.56
CA PHE A 66 -7.17 10.87 6.54
C PHE A 66 -7.37 11.89 7.68
N VAL A 67 -8.60 12.34 7.92
CA VAL A 67 -8.93 13.23 9.03
C VAL A 67 -8.66 12.54 10.38
N ILE A 68 -9.00 11.27 10.52
CA ILE A 68 -8.71 10.48 11.73
C ILE A 68 -7.20 10.39 11.97
N ILE A 69 -6.38 10.17 10.93
CA ILE A 69 -4.91 10.18 11.05
C ILE A 69 -4.40 11.53 11.53
N LEU A 70 -4.91 12.64 10.98
CA LEU A 70 -4.53 13.99 11.40
C LEU A 70 -4.85 14.23 12.88
N ILE A 71 -6.05 13.86 13.33
CA ILE A 71 -6.46 13.97 14.73
C ILE A 71 -5.61 13.06 15.63
N ALA A 72 -5.41 11.80 15.23
CA ALA A 72 -4.63 10.83 15.98
C ALA A 72 -3.16 11.28 16.13
N ARG A 73 -2.61 11.98 15.13
CA ARG A 73 -1.28 12.58 15.22
C ARG A 73 -1.26 13.80 16.13
N TYR A 74 -2.26 14.68 16.04
CA TYR A 74 -2.38 15.85 16.92
C TYR A 74 -2.46 15.45 18.41
N TRP A 75 -3.23 14.41 18.73
CA TRP A 75 -3.40 13.88 20.09
C TRP A 75 -2.44 12.74 20.46
N GLN A 76 -1.51 12.40 19.56
CA GLN A 76 -0.48 11.38 19.80
C GLN A 76 -0.98 9.98 20.18
N LEU A 77 -2.15 9.55 19.69
CA LEU A 77 -2.86 8.33 20.14
C LEU A 77 -2.09 7.01 19.91
N PHE A 78 -1.18 6.97 18.93
CA PHE A 78 -0.46 5.74 18.54
C PHE A 78 1.07 5.94 18.52
N PRO A 79 1.74 6.07 19.69
CA PRO A 79 3.18 6.28 19.77
C PRO A 79 4.01 5.18 19.13
N TRP A 80 3.56 3.94 19.20
CA TRP A 80 4.26 2.79 18.65
C TRP A 80 4.26 2.71 17.11
N MET A 81 3.53 3.58 16.42
CA MET A 81 3.62 3.71 14.96
C MET A 81 4.56 4.84 14.53
N ARG A 82 5.05 5.65 15.48
CA ARG A 82 5.88 6.82 15.20
C ARG A 82 7.37 6.46 15.25
N GLN A 83 8.09 6.74 14.17
CA GLN A 83 9.53 6.87 14.24
C GLN A 83 9.89 8.25 14.78
N VAL A 84 10.44 8.31 15.99
CA VAL A 84 10.99 9.54 16.57
C VAL A 84 12.19 9.99 15.73
N GLY A 85 12.20 11.24 15.28
CA GLY A 85 13.34 11.84 14.55
C GLY A 85 13.30 11.75 13.02
N ARG A 86 12.27 11.16 12.39
CA ARG A 86 12.10 11.13 10.93
C ARG A 86 10.75 11.69 10.50
N LEU A 87 10.77 12.76 9.69
CA LEU A 87 9.61 13.20 8.92
C LEU A 87 9.30 12.15 7.84
N SER A 88 8.47 11.16 8.16
CA SER A 88 7.84 10.31 7.16
C SER A 88 6.47 10.90 6.86
N ALA A 89 6.28 11.45 5.67
CA ALA A 89 4.97 11.92 5.21
C ALA A 89 4.06 10.73 4.81
N GLY A 90 4.62 9.52 4.74
CA GLY A 90 3.97 8.34 4.18
C GLY A 90 2.59 8.03 4.75
N GLU A 91 2.35 8.24 6.05
CA GLU A 91 1.04 8.01 6.68
C GLU A 91 -0.07 8.92 6.11
N TYR A 92 0.29 10.10 5.62
CA TYR A 92 -0.62 11.02 4.95
C TYR A 92 -0.74 10.73 3.46
N LEU A 93 0.40 10.41 2.84
CA LEU A 93 0.49 10.19 1.40
C LEU A 93 -0.28 8.92 0.99
N TYR A 94 -0.38 7.94 1.89
CA TYR A 94 -1.11 6.69 1.66
C TYR A 94 -2.61 6.90 1.34
N PRO A 95 -3.44 7.46 2.25
CA PRO A 95 -4.84 7.72 1.93
C PRO A 95 -5.02 8.74 0.80
N LEU A 96 -4.14 9.75 0.70
CA LEU A 96 -4.18 10.71 -0.41
C LEU A 96 -3.97 10.03 -1.77
N SER A 97 -3.11 9.01 -1.85
CA SER A 97 -2.93 8.23 -3.06
C SER A 97 -4.19 7.44 -3.42
N ILE A 98 -4.84 6.80 -2.44
CA ILE A 98 -6.08 6.04 -2.68
C ILE A 98 -7.19 6.98 -3.17
N ILE A 99 -7.36 8.14 -2.52
CA ILE A 99 -8.31 9.18 -2.95
C ILE A 99 -8.01 9.60 -4.39
N THR A 100 -6.74 9.87 -4.70
CA THR A 100 -6.33 10.30 -6.05
C THR A 100 -6.68 9.25 -7.09
N LEU A 101 -6.32 7.99 -6.86
CA LEU A 101 -6.66 6.89 -7.77
C LEU A 101 -8.18 6.70 -7.92
N ALA A 102 -8.94 6.85 -6.84
CA ALA A 102 -10.40 6.70 -6.87
C ALA A 102 -11.08 7.85 -7.64
N ILE A 103 -10.54 9.08 -7.55
CA ILE A 103 -10.99 10.23 -8.35
C ILE A 103 -10.69 10.01 -9.84
N LEU A 104 -9.51 9.46 -10.17
CA LEU A 104 -9.14 9.12 -11.54
C LEU A 104 -10.02 8.02 -12.13
N ALA A 105 -10.73 7.27 -11.29
CA ALA A 105 -11.72 6.26 -11.64
C ALA A 105 -11.29 5.31 -12.79
N PRO A 106 -10.10 4.66 -12.71
CA PRO A 106 -9.70 3.70 -13.73
C PRO A 106 -10.61 2.47 -13.76
N ALA A 107 -10.37 1.59 -14.73
CA ALA A 107 -10.89 0.23 -14.67
C ALA A 107 -10.50 -0.44 -13.34
N ASN A 108 -11.43 -1.19 -12.74
CA ASN A 108 -11.26 -1.68 -11.37
C ASN A 108 -10.01 -2.55 -11.17
N TRP A 109 -9.61 -3.33 -12.19
CA TRP A 109 -8.40 -4.15 -12.11
C TRP A 109 -7.12 -3.30 -12.04
N ILE A 110 -7.07 -2.12 -12.67
CA ILE A 110 -5.96 -1.17 -12.58
C ILE A 110 -5.90 -0.58 -11.17
N PHE A 111 -7.07 -0.17 -10.64
CA PHE A 111 -7.18 0.33 -9.27
C PHE A 111 -6.65 -0.71 -8.27
N ILE A 112 -7.16 -1.94 -8.34
CA ILE A 112 -6.74 -3.05 -7.47
C ILE A 112 -5.23 -3.29 -7.58
N THR A 113 -4.68 -3.30 -8.80
CA THR A 113 -3.23 -3.50 -9.03
C THR A 113 -2.40 -2.40 -8.37
N ALA A 114 -2.80 -1.14 -8.52
CA ALA A 114 -2.13 -0.01 -7.88
C ALA A 114 -2.21 -0.07 -6.35
N ILE A 115 -3.36 -0.45 -5.78
CA ILE A 115 -3.53 -0.59 -4.33
C ILE A 115 -2.72 -1.77 -3.78
N LEU A 116 -2.66 -2.91 -4.48
CA LEU A 116 -1.84 -4.05 -4.07
C LEU A 116 -0.34 -3.72 -4.13
N ASN A 117 0.12 -2.97 -5.14
CA ASN A 117 1.51 -2.51 -5.17
C ASN A 117 1.81 -1.55 -4.00
N LEU A 118 0.89 -0.61 -3.71
CA LEU A 118 1.01 0.35 -2.62
C LEU A 118 1.00 -0.30 -1.22
N GLY A 119 0.17 -1.31 -0.99
CA GLY A 119 0.02 -1.90 0.35
C GLY A 119 0.75 -3.22 0.55
N LEU A 120 0.63 -4.15 -0.42
CA LEU A 120 1.15 -5.51 -0.28
C LEU A 120 2.62 -5.59 -0.68
N ALA A 121 2.99 -5.11 -1.87
CA ALA A 121 4.38 -5.19 -2.34
C ALA A 121 5.32 -4.36 -1.45
N ASP A 122 4.96 -3.10 -1.21
CA ASP A 122 5.66 -2.21 -0.28
C ASP A 122 5.68 -2.76 1.16
N GLY A 123 4.55 -3.27 1.64
CA GLY A 123 4.42 -3.83 2.98
C GLY A 123 5.33 -5.04 3.21
N LEU A 124 5.29 -6.03 2.30
CA LEU A 124 6.12 -7.23 2.38
C LEU A 124 7.61 -6.89 2.25
N ALA A 125 7.96 -5.98 1.34
CA ALA A 125 9.34 -5.53 1.17
C ALA A 125 9.91 -4.94 2.46
N ALA A 126 9.14 -4.12 3.17
CA ALA A 126 9.56 -3.57 4.44
C ALA A 126 9.63 -4.62 5.57
N VAL A 127 8.62 -5.48 5.70
CA VAL A 127 8.59 -6.52 6.76
C VAL A 127 9.74 -7.52 6.61
N ILE A 128 9.92 -8.05 5.40
CA ILE A 128 10.98 -9.03 5.13
C ILE A 128 12.34 -8.34 5.07
N GLY A 129 12.43 -7.15 4.46
CA GLY A 129 13.66 -6.38 4.32
C GLY A 129 14.23 -5.90 5.66
N THR A 130 13.39 -5.52 6.63
CA THR A 130 13.86 -5.16 7.99
C THR A 130 14.36 -6.36 8.78
N THR A 131 13.80 -7.54 8.52
CA THR A 131 14.13 -8.79 9.22
C THR A 131 15.40 -9.44 8.65
N TYR A 132 15.52 -9.54 7.33
CA TYR A 132 16.57 -10.30 6.64
C TYR A 132 17.53 -9.44 5.81
N GLY A 133 17.28 -8.14 5.69
CA GLY A 133 18.05 -7.25 4.81
C GLY A 133 19.29 -6.60 5.43
N LYS A 134 19.58 -6.84 6.73
CA LYS A 134 20.68 -6.18 7.44
C LYS A 134 22.07 -6.45 6.84
N GLY A 135 22.29 -7.67 6.32
CA GLY A 135 23.57 -8.07 5.72
C GLY A 135 23.76 -7.68 4.25
N ASN A 136 22.74 -7.10 3.63
CA ASN A 136 22.74 -6.74 2.20
C ASN A 136 22.18 -5.33 1.98
N SER A 137 22.45 -4.45 2.94
CA SER A 137 22.02 -3.06 2.88
C SER A 137 22.89 -2.23 1.93
N TYR A 138 22.26 -1.25 1.27
CA TYR A 138 22.94 -0.24 0.47
C TYR A 138 22.29 1.13 0.70
N HIS A 139 22.96 2.19 0.24
CA HIS A 139 22.48 3.55 0.40
C HIS A 139 21.99 4.12 -0.92
N VAL A 140 20.79 4.69 -0.88
CA VAL A 140 20.24 5.52 -1.94
C VAL A 140 20.00 6.90 -1.33
N PHE A 141 20.75 7.90 -1.79
CA PHE A 141 20.82 9.22 -1.14
C PHE A 141 21.11 9.10 0.37
N SER A 142 20.20 9.59 1.23
CA SER A 142 20.31 9.52 2.69
C SER A 142 19.55 8.34 3.32
N HIS A 143 19.08 7.37 2.52
CA HIS A 143 18.25 6.26 2.98
C HIS A 143 18.98 4.92 2.84
N THR A 144 18.85 4.08 3.86
CA THR A 144 19.31 2.68 3.83
C THR A 144 18.21 1.80 3.25
N LYS A 145 18.53 1.07 2.18
CA LYS A 145 17.69 0.05 1.53
C LYS A 145 18.38 -1.32 1.66
N SER A 146 17.72 -2.41 1.28
CA SER A 146 18.30 -3.75 1.30
C SER A 146 17.97 -4.51 0.03
N LEU A 147 18.92 -5.34 -0.44
CA LEU A 147 18.70 -6.16 -1.64
C LEU A 147 17.53 -7.12 -1.45
N VAL A 148 17.34 -7.63 -0.22
CA VAL A 148 16.19 -8.48 0.13
C VAL A 148 14.88 -7.71 -0.01
N GLY A 149 14.78 -6.51 0.56
CA GLY A 149 13.56 -5.70 0.46
C GLY A 149 13.20 -5.36 -0.98
N THR A 150 14.20 -4.92 -1.76
CA THR A 150 14.04 -4.60 -3.19
C THR A 150 13.64 -5.83 -4.02
N GLY A 151 14.24 -6.99 -3.76
CA GLY A 151 13.88 -8.24 -4.42
C GLY A 151 12.45 -8.68 -4.09
N VAL A 152 12.04 -8.57 -2.82
CA VAL A 152 10.66 -8.87 -2.39
C VAL A 152 9.67 -7.92 -3.05
N PHE A 153 9.95 -6.63 -3.10
CA PHE A 153 9.11 -5.65 -3.79
C PHE A 153 8.93 -6.04 -5.26
N PHE A 154 10.04 -6.23 -5.98
CA PHE A 154 10.04 -6.60 -7.40
C PHE A 154 9.22 -7.87 -7.67
N VAL A 155 9.48 -8.95 -6.92
CA VAL A 155 8.77 -10.23 -7.10
C VAL A 155 7.29 -10.07 -6.79
N THR A 156 6.94 -9.32 -5.75
CA THR A 156 5.53 -9.11 -5.38
C THR A 156 4.80 -8.32 -6.46
N VAL A 157 5.37 -7.23 -6.97
CA VAL A 157 4.78 -6.47 -8.09
C VAL A 157 4.65 -7.34 -9.34
N PHE A 158 5.66 -8.15 -9.65
CA PHE A 158 5.60 -9.11 -10.76
C PHE A 158 4.42 -10.07 -10.62
N LEU A 159 4.26 -10.70 -9.45
CA LEU A 159 3.16 -11.63 -9.19
C LEU A 159 1.78 -10.96 -9.24
N ILE A 160 1.65 -9.75 -8.66
CA ILE A 160 0.42 -8.95 -8.75
C ILE A 160 0.09 -8.64 -10.21
N THR A 161 1.09 -8.25 -11.00
CA THR A 161 0.90 -7.91 -12.42
C THR A 161 0.48 -9.13 -13.23
N CYS A 162 1.11 -10.29 -12.99
CA CYS A 162 0.69 -11.56 -13.60
C CYS A 162 -0.77 -11.89 -13.28
N TRP A 163 -1.17 -11.76 -12.01
CA TRP A 163 -2.55 -11.98 -11.59
C TRP A 163 -3.52 -10.99 -12.26
N ALA A 164 -3.16 -9.70 -12.29
CA ALA A 164 -3.98 -8.66 -12.91
C ALA A 164 -4.18 -8.87 -14.41
N MET A 165 -3.14 -9.30 -15.12
CA MET A 165 -3.23 -9.61 -16.55
C MET A 165 -4.04 -10.89 -16.81
N ALA A 166 -3.94 -11.90 -15.95
CA ALA A 166 -4.65 -13.17 -16.14
C ALA A 166 -6.16 -13.09 -15.82
N TYR A 167 -6.54 -12.28 -14.82
CA TYR A 167 -7.92 -12.28 -14.29
C TYR A 167 -8.62 -10.92 -14.35
N GLY A 168 -7.88 -9.82 -14.50
CA GLY A 168 -8.42 -8.46 -14.38
C GLY A 168 -8.65 -7.75 -15.70
N ALA A 169 -7.74 -7.90 -16.67
CA ALA A 169 -7.76 -7.16 -17.93
C ALA A 169 -8.82 -7.72 -18.91
N PRO A 170 -9.90 -6.96 -19.26
CA PRO A 170 -11.01 -7.47 -20.07
C PRO A 170 -10.63 -7.83 -21.52
N THR A 171 -9.51 -7.30 -22.02
CA THR A 171 -9.07 -7.43 -23.42
C THR A 171 -7.77 -8.21 -23.58
N ALA A 172 -7.19 -8.75 -22.51
CA ALA A 172 -5.95 -9.51 -22.58
C ALA A 172 -6.21 -10.96 -23.06
N THR A 173 -6.61 -11.12 -24.33
CA THR A 173 -6.46 -12.42 -25.01
C THR A 173 -4.99 -12.82 -25.15
N HIS A 174 -4.07 -11.86 -24.93
CA HIS A 174 -2.63 -12.07 -24.83
C HIS A 174 -2.06 -11.32 -23.62
N ILE A 175 -1.26 -12.04 -22.83
CA ILE A 175 -0.43 -11.46 -21.78
C ILE A 175 0.59 -10.52 -22.46
N SER A 176 0.55 -9.23 -22.14
CA SER A 176 1.57 -8.29 -22.60
C SER A 176 2.88 -8.52 -21.83
N TRP A 177 3.81 -9.26 -22.43
CA TRP A 177 5.14 -9.50 -21.87
C TRP A 177 5.90 -8.20 -21.57
N VAL A 178 5.59 -7.14 -22.32
CA VAL A 178 6.11 -5.79 -22.07
C VAL A 178 5.70 -5.37 -20.65
N VAL A 179 4.42 -5.40 -20.31
CA VAL A 179 3.95 -4.96 -18.97
C VAL A 179 4.53 -5.79 -17.85
N LEU A 180 4.56 -7.12 -18.04
CA LEU A 180 5.09 -8.05 -17.02
C LEU A 180 6.55 -7.78 -16.68
N ILE A 181 7.34 -7.25 -17.63
CA ILE A 181 8.74 -6.94 -17.41
C ILE A 181 8.90 -5.48 -16.95
N TYR A 182 8.30 -4.54 -17.66
CA TYR A 182 8.53 -3.11 -17.45
C TYR A 182 7.91 -2.58 -16.16
N LEU A 183 6.70 -3.01 -15.78
CA LEU A 183 6.03 -2.47 -14.60
C LEU A 183 6.77 -2.80 -13.29
N PRO A 184 7.19 -4.06 -13.03
CA PRO A 184 7.97 -4.38 -11.83
C PRO A 184 9.32 -3.66 -11.80
N ILE A 185 10.02 -3.57 -12.93
CA ILE A 185 11.31 -2.85 -13.01
C ILE A 185 11.10 -1.37 -12.65
N LEU A 186 10.16 -0.71 -13.34
CA LEU A 186 9.93 0.72 -13.18
C LEU A 186 9.48 1.07 -11.76
N THR A 187 8.52 0.33 -11.20
CA THR A 187 8.04 0.58 -9.84
C THR A 187 9.12 0.28 -8.79
N THR A 188 9.99 -0.71 -9.02
CA THR A 188 11.13 -0.99 -8.13
C THR A 188 12.15 0.15 -8.13
N VAL A 189 12.46 0.71 -9.30
CA VAL A 189 13.33 1.90 -9.41
C VAL A 189 12.69 3.07 -8.68
N VAL A 190 11.39 3.31 -8.91
CA VAL A 190 10.62 4.39 -8.26
C VAL A 190 10.60 4.22 -6.74
N GLU A 191 10.36 3.02 -6.22
CA GLU A 191 10.41 2.72 -4.78
C GLU A 191 11.80 3.02 -4.19
N ASN A 192 12.86 2.70 -4.94
CA ASN A 192 14.23 2.88 -4.48
C ASN A 192 14.65 4.34 -4.39
N ILE A 193 14.26 5.16 -5.37
CA ILE A 193 14.60 6.58 -5.42
C ILE A 193 13.63 7.46 -4.61
N SER A 194 12.47 6.93 -4.24
CA SER A 194 11.48 7.66 -3.45
C SER A 194 11.99 7.96 -2.04
N LEU A 195 11.90 9.22 -1.66
CA LEU A 195 12.37 9.73 -0.37
C LEU A 195 11.18 10.04 0.54
N TRP A 196 11.39 9.98 1.86
CA TRP A 196 10.44 10.45 2.89
C TRP A 196 9.00 9.89 2.83
N GLY A 197 8.80 8.73 2.21
CA GLY A 197 7.47 8.10 2.07
C GLY A 197 6.73 8.48 0.78
N THR A 198 7.38 9.18 -0.16
CA THR A 198 6.78 9.56 -1.46
C THR A 198 6.44 8.36 -2.35
N ASP A 199 7.03 7.21 -2.10
CA ASP A 199 6.69 5.90 -2.66
C ASP A 199 5.20 5.59 -2.52
N ASN A 200 4.57 6.06 -1.43
CA ASN A 200 3.14 5.89 -1.20
C ASN A 200 2.24 6.61 -2.21
N ILE A 201 2.78 7.53 -3.03
CA ILE A 201 2.07 8.18 -4.15
C ILE A 201 2.70 7.78 -5.48
N THR A 202 4.02 7.78 -5.58
CA THR A 202 4.71 7.56 -6.87
C THR A 202 4.51 6.14 -7.39
N VAL A 203 4.62 5.11 -6.55
CA VAL A 203 4.40 3.70 -6.95
C VAL A 203 2.98 3.45 -7.50
N PRO A 204 1.90 3.77 -6.77
CA PRO A 204 0.54 3.59 -7.27
C PRO A 204 0.23 4.43 -8.51
N LEU A 205 0.70 5.68 -8.60
CA LEU A 205 0.47 6.51 -9.79
C LEU A 205 1.23 6.00 -11.01
N VAL A 206 2.49 5.57 -10.85
CA VAL A 206 3.26 4.94 -11.95
C VAL A 206 2.57 3.66 -12.39
N THR A 207 2.06 2.85 -11.45
CA THR A 207 1.26 1.67 -11.77
C THR A 207 0.03 2.02 -12.60
N TYR A 208 -0.73 3.02 -12.17
CA TYR A 208 -1.88 3.52 -12.92
C TYR A 208 -1.49 3.96 -14.33
N VAL A 209 -0.49 4.83 -14.48
CA VAL A 209 -0.06 5.40 -15.77
C VAL A 209 0.37 4.30 -16.75
N VAL A 210 1.18 3.35 -16.31
CA VAL A 210 1.64 2.26 -17.16
C VAL A 210 0.48 1.37 -17.62
N LEU A 211 -0.47 1.08 -16.73
CA LEU A 211 -1.56 0.16 -17.05
C LEU A 211 -2.68 0.79 -17.89
N ILE A 212 -2.88 2.11 -17.84
CA ILE A 212 -3.84 2.80 -18.74
C ILE A 212 -3.30 3.00 -20.17
N MET A 213 -1.99 2.88 -20.37
CA MET A 213 -1.34 2.98 -21.68
C MET A 213 -1.37 1.67 -22.48
N LEU A 214 -2.05 0.65 -21.96
CA LEU A 214 -2.26 -0.65 -22.58
C LEU A 214 -3.60 -0.72 -23.30
#